data_AF-K6YDE9-F1
#
_entry.id   AF-K6YDE9-F1
#
_cell.length_a   1.000
_cell.length_b   1.000
_cell.length_c   1.000
_cell.angle_alpha   90.00
_cell.angle_beta   90.00
_cell.angle_gamma   90.00
#
_symmetry.space_group_name_H-M   'P 1'
#
loop_
_entity.id
_entity.type
_entity.pdbx_description
1 polymer ?
#
loop_
_entity_poly.entity_id
_entity_poly.type
_entity_poly.pdbx_seq_one_letter_code
_entity_poly.pdbx_strand_id
1 'polypeptide(L)'
;MEIRILKIVLVVFVGLQGWFYVAGNLANWNSAMTAVSYVVGMHGHEIYSNPIFPAITHSAAITIALVCIVLGEFLIGAFCLKGAWDLWTTRKANGLEYNAAKKYAILGAGMALVVWFGGFIVVGGGLFQMWQTKVGIASFEGAFMYGAVSGLILLFVNSSDA
;
A
#
# COMPACT_ATOMS: atom_id res chain seq x y z
N MET A 1 17.09 20.79 -11.38
CA MET A 1 17.77 19.60 -10.80
C MET A 1 17.08 19.18 -9.49
N GLU A 2 16.76 20.15 -8.66
CA GLU A 2 16.09 20.10 -7.36
C GLU A 2 14.81 19.25 -7.38
N ILE A 3 13.93 19.48 -8.37
CA ILE A 3 12.68 18.72 -8.52
C ILE A 3 12.93 17.22 -8.73
N ARG A 4 13.96 16.86 -9.51
CA ARG A 4 14.33 15.46 -9.73
C ARG A 4 14.81 14.80 -8.43
N ILE A 5 15.63 15.50 -7.65
CA ILE A 5 16.06 15.04 -6.32
C ILE A 5 14.87 14.86 -5.38
N LEU A 6 13.93 15.81 -5.37
CA LEU A 6 12.74 15.73 -4.53
C LEU A 6 11.87 14.52 -4.91
N LYS A 7 11.68 14.24 -6.21
CA LYS A 7 10.99 13.03 -6.68
C LYS A 7 11.66 11.77 -6.14
N ILE A 8 12.99 11.69 -6.19
CA ILE A 8 13.74 10.53 -5.69
C ILE A 8 13.52 10.34 -4.19
N VAL A 9 13.67 11.39 -3.40
CA VAL A 9 13.50 11.32 -1.94
C VAL A 9 12.08 10.88 -1.57
N LEU A 10 11.06 11.45 -2.21
CA LEU A 10 9.67 11.08 -1.95
C LEU A 10 9.37 9.62 -2.34
N VAL A 11 9.93 9.14 -3.45
CA VAL A 11 9.82 7.73 -3.86
C VAL A 11 10.48 6.81 -2.83
N VAL A 12 11.65 7.20 -2.29
CA VAL A 12 12.30 6.45 -1.20
C VAL A 12 11.39 6.38 0.02
N PHE A 13 10.75 7.48 0.42
CA PHE A 13 9.85 7.49 1.58
C PHE A 13 8.62 6.59 1.38
N VAL A 14 8.02 6.58 0.19
CA VAL A 14 6.94 5.62 -0.13
C VAL A 14 7.45 4.18 -0.02
N GLY A 15 8.66 3.91 -0.51
CA GLY A 15 9.25 2.58 -0.43
C GLY A 15 9.56 2.13 1.00
N LEU A 16 10.14 3.01 1.81
CA LEU A 16 10.41 2.76 3.22
C LEU A 16 9.13 2.53 4.02
N GLN A 17 8.07 3.27 3.71
CA GLN A 17 6.76 3.04 4.31
C GLN A 17 6.31 1.59 4.10
N GLY A 18 6.33 1.09 2.86
CA GLY A 18 5.99 -0.30 2.56
C GLY A 18 6.85 -1.31 3.34
N TRP A 19 8.18 -1.15 3.36
CA TRP A 19 9.06 -2.07 4.07
C TRP A 19 8.97 -2.00 5.59
N PHE A 20 8.66 -0.83 6.16
CA PHE A 20 8.39 -0.74 7.60
C PHE A 20 7.08 -1.42 7.98
N TYR A 21 6.06 -1.42 7.10
CA TYR A 21 4.87 -2.25 7.30
C TYR A 21 5.19 -3.74 7.22
N VAL A 22 6.00 -4.18 6.24
CA VAL A 22 6.48 -5.57 6.19
C VAL A 22 7.17 -5.95 7.49
N ALA A 23 8.14 -5.15 7.94
CA ALA A 23 8.87 -5.41 9.18
C ALA A 23 7.94 -5.45 10.39
N GLY A 24 6.98 -4.51 10.48
CA GLY A 24 5.98 -4.47 11.54
C GLY A 24 5.08 -5.71 11.56
N ASN A 25 4.58 -6.13 10.40
CA ASN A 25 3.74 -7.31 10.24
C ASN A 25 4.50 -8.60 10.57
N LEU A 26 5.75 -8.74 10.14
CA LEU A 26 6.57 -9.90 10.48
C LEU A 26 6.92 -9.95 11.97
N ALA A 27 7.27 -8.82 12.57
CA ALA A 27 7.57 -8.74 14.00
C ALA A 27 6.32 -9.01 14.86
N ASN A 28 5.13 -8.69 14.36
CA ASN A 28 3.86 -8.81 15.08
C ASN A 28 2.90 -9.80 14.40
N TRP A 29 3.42 -10.90 13.86
CA TRP A 29 2.67 -11.82 12.99
C TRP A 29 1.34 -12.29 13.59
N ASN A 30 1.32 -12.67 14.87
CA ASN A 30 0.10 -13.12 15.54
C ASN A 30 -0.94 -12.00 15.69
N SER A 31 -0.49 -10.77 15.99
CA SER A 31 -1.37 -9.61 16.07
C SER A 31 -1.93 -9.25 14.68
N ALA A 32 -1.10 -9.32 13.63
CA ALA A 32 -1.53 -9.10 12.26
C ALA A 32 -2.55 -10.16 11.80
N MET A 33 -2.31 -11.45 12.08
CA MET A 33 -3.27 -12.53 11.83
C MET A 33 -4.60 -12.30 12.55
N THR A 34 -4.54 -11.84 13.81
CA THR A 34 -5.74 -11.54 14.61
C THR A 34 -6.54 -10.38 13.99
N ALA A 35 -5.86 -9.31 13.57
CA ALA A 35 -6.51 -8.17 12.93
C ALA A 35 -7.16 -8.54 11.59
N VAL A 36 -6.45 -9.29 10.73
CA VAL A 36 -7.02 -9.77 9.46
C VAL A 36 -8.20 -10.68 9.71
N SER A 37 -8.07 -11.67 10.61
CA SER A 37 -9.14 -12.58 11.02
C SER A 37 -10.39 -11.82 11.50
N TYR A 38 -10.19 -10.81 12.34
CA TYR A 38 -11.28 -9.99 12.87
C TYR A 38 -12.08 -9.30 11.76
N VAL A 39 -11.37 -8.71 10.78
CA VAL A 39 -12.00 -8.02 9.64
C VAL A 39 -12.70 -9.00 8.70
N VAL A 40 -12.02 -10.04 8.22
CA VAL A 40 -12.61 -10.96 7.23
C VAL A 40 -13.64 -11.90 7.84
N GLY A 41 -13.58 -12.12 9.16
CA GLY A 41 -14.59 -12.82 9.95
C GLY A 41 -15.83 -11.98 10.26
N MET A 42 -15.82 -10.68 9.95
CA MET A 42 -16.94 -9.75 10.15
C MET A 42 -17.46 -9.69 11.60
N HIS A 43 -16.57 -9.83 12.58
CA HIS A 43 -16.95 -9.85 13.99
C HIS A 43 -17.44 -8.47 14.45
N GLY A 44 -18.65 -8.40 15.04
CA GLY A 44 -19.20 -7.15 15.56
C GLY A 44 -19.85 -6.23 14.51
N HIS A 45 -20.24 -6.75 13.35
CA HIS A 45 -20.97 -6.00 12.33
C HIS A 45 -22.45 -5.92 12.66
N GLU A 46 -22.80 -4.97 13.53
CA GLU A 46 -24.17 -4.77 14.02
C GLU A 46 -24.94 -3.72 13.21
N ILE A 47 -24.25 -2.83 12.48
CA ILE A 47 -24.89 -1.73 11.74
C ILE A 47 -25.43 -2.26 10.40
N TYR A 48 -24.56 -2.87 9.60
CA TYR A 48 -24.91 -3.54 8.34
C TYR A 48 -24.78 -5.06 8.55
N SER A 49 -25.87 -5.67 9.04
CA SER A 49 -25.91 -7.07 9.46
C SER A 49 -26.08 -8.09 8.33
N ASN A 50 -26.35 -7.63 7.10
CA ASN A 50 -26.56 -8.49 5.93
C ASN A 50 -25.36 -8.33 4.96
N PRO A 51 -24.29 -9.12 5.12
CA PRO A 51 -23.11 -8.99 4.28
C PRO A 51 -23.34 -9.55 2.87
N ILE A 52 -22.71 -8.91 1.87
CA ILE A 52 -22.75 -9.36 0.47
C ILE A 52 -21.75 -10.48 0.16
N PHE A 53 -20.86 -10.80 1.12
CA PHE A 53 -19.84 -11.83 1.03
C PHE A 53 -19.80 -12.61 2.36
N PRO A 54 -19.62 -13.94 2.34
CA PRO A 54 -19.57 -14.71 3.57
C PRO A 54 -18.34 -14.37 4.41
N ALA A 55 -18.50 -14.44 5.74
CA ALA A 55 -17.38 -14.33 6.67
C ALA A 55 -16.35 -15.46 6.41
N ILE A 56 -15.07 -15.11 6.46
CA ILE A 56 -13.96 -16.07 6.30
C ILE A 56 -13.43 -16.45 7.69
N THR A 57 -13.54 -17.73 8.04
CA THR A 57 -13.05 -18.28 9.32
C THR A 57 -11.96 -19.34 9.15
N HIS A 58 -11.70 -19.78 7.92
CA HIS A 58 -10.71 -20.81 7.64
C HIS A 58 -9.28 -20.24 7.78
N SER A 59 -8.49 -20.82 8.69
CA SER A 59 -7.16 -20.32 9.06
C SER A 59 -6.22 -20.13 7.86
N ALA A 60 -6.19 -21.10 6.93
CA ALA A 60 -5.34 -20.99 5.75
C ALA A 60 -5.72 -19.81 4.83
N ALA A 61 -7.01 -19.49 4.70
CA ALA A 61 -7.46 -18.36 3.88
C ALA A 61 -7.06 -17.02 4.51
N ILE A 62 -7.14 -16.93 5.85
CA ILE A 62 -6.69 -15.76 6.61
C ILE A 62 -5.17 -15.59 6.47
N THR A 63 -4.41 -16.68 6.57
CA THR A 63 -2.94 -16.65 6.38
C THR A 63 -2.58 -16.20 4.97
N ILE A 64 -3.28 -16.72 3.94
CA ILE A 64 -3.06 -16.30 2.55
C ILE A 64 -3.37 -14.80 2.40
N ALA A 65 -4.46 -14.30 2.98
CA ALA A 65 -4.79 -12.87 2.95
C ALA A 65 -3.68 -12.02 3.57
N LEU A 66 -3.16 -12.39 4.75
CA LEU A 66 -2.04 -11.67 5.37
C LEU A 66 -0.77 -11.74 4.52
N VAL A 67 -0.42 -12.92 3.98
CA VAL A 67 0.73 -13.08 3.08
C VAL A 67 0.60 -12.19 1.84
N CYS A 68 -0.59 -12.09 1.25
CA CYS A 68 -0.84 -11.19 0.11
C CYS A 68 -0.65 -9.71 0.49
N ILE A 69 -1.10 -9.29 1.68
CA ILE A 69 -0.88 -7.93 2.20
C ILE A 69 0.63 -7.67 2.33
N VAL A 70 1.35 -8.53 3.05
CA VAL A 70 2.79 -8.37 3.30
C VAL A 70 3.60 -8.43 1.98
N LEU A 71 3.21 -9.29 1.05
CA LEU A 71 3.84 -9.33 -0.28
C LEU A 71 3.60 -8.03 -1.06
N GLY A 72 2.38 -7.48 -1.01
CA GLY A 72 2.07 -6.19 -1.61
C GLY A 72 2.95 -5.08 -1.02
N GLU A 73 3.03 -5.00 0.31
CA GLU A 73 3.89 -4.04 1.03
C GLU A 73 5.38 -4.19 0.67
N PHE A 74 5.84 -5.43 0.51
CA PHE A 74 7.20 -5.72 0.06
C PHE A 74 7.45 -5.19 -1.36
N LEU A 75 6.49 -5.44 -2.28
CA LEU A 75 6.58 -4.98 -3.67
C LEU A 75 6.58 -3.45 -3.79
N ILE A 76 5.85 -2.74 -2.93
CA ILE A 76 5.92 -1.27 -2.85
C ILE A 76 7.36 -0.84 -2.64
N GLY A 77 8.02 -1.34 -1.59
CA GLY A 77 9.40 -0.97 -1.28
C GLY A 77 10.40 -1.41 -2.34
N ALA A 78 10.25 -2.63 -2.87
CA ALA A 78 11.13 -3.15 -3.92
C ALA A 78 11.08 -2.29 -5.19
N PHE A 79 9.88 -1.95 -5.67
CA PHE A 79 9.71 -1.10 -6.84
C PHE A 79 10.14 0.35 -6.58
N CYS A 80 9.77 0.93 -5.43
CA CYS A 80 10.17 2.29 -5.09
C CYS A 80 11.70 2.43 -5.00
N LEU A 81 12.41 1.51 -4.33
CA LEU A 81 13.87 1.61 -4.23
C LEU A 81 14.56 1.37 -5.57
N LYS A 82 14.06 0.45 -6.39
CA LYS A 82 14.57 0.31 -7.77
C LYS A 82 14.31 1.57 -8.59
N GLY A 83 13.12 2.16 -8.48
CA GLY A 83 12.76 3.42 -9.14
C GLY A 83 13.62 4.58 -8.68
N ALA A 84 13.87 4.71 -7.38
CA ALA A 84 14.75 5.72 -6.81
C ALA A 84 16.19 5.57 -7.33
N TRP A 85 16.68 4.34 -7.44
CA TRP A 85 17.99 4.05 -8.04
C TRP A 85 18.05 4.48 -9.50
N ASP A 86 17.04 4.14 -10.31
CA ASP A 86 16.98 4.50 -11.74
C ASP A 86 16.90 6.01 -11.96
N LEU A 87 16.10 6.69 -11.14
CA LEU A 87 16.01 8.14 -11.17
C LEU A 87 17.32 8.79 -10.71
N TRP A 88 18.01 8.22 -9.73
CA TRP A 88 19.30 8.73 -9.27
C TRP A 88 20.37 8.61 -10.36
N THR A 89 20.47 7.47 -11.04
CA THR A 89 21.47 7.29 -12.10
C THR A 89 21.22 8.20 -13.29
N THR A 90 19.95 8.49 -13.61
CA THR A 90 19.54 9.36 -14.74
C THR A 90 19.30 10.81 -14.34
N ARG A 91 19.55 11.23 -13.10
CA ARG A 91 19.17 12.59 -12.62
C ARG A 91 19.77 13.74 -13.43
N LYS A 92 20.95 13.54 -14.05
CA LYS A 92 21.65 14.50 -14.92
C LYS A 92 21.42 14.29 -16.41
N ALA A 93 20.66 13.26 -16.78
CA ALA A 93 20.31 12.94 -18.16
C ALA A 93 19.32 13.97 -18.75
N ASN A 94 19.05 13.89 -20.06
CA ASN A 94 18.01 14.73 -20.66
C ASN A 94 16.61 14.31 -20.16
N GLY A 95 15.59 15.16 -20.38
CA GLY A 95 14.23 14.90 -19.93
C GLY A 95 13.66 13.57 -20.43
N LEU A 96 13.88 13.20 -21.70
CA LEU A 96 13.35 11.95 -22.26
C LEU A 96 13.86 10.72 -21.50
N GLU A 97 15.18 10.65 -21.27
CA GLU A 97 15.82 9.56 -20.53
C GLU A 97 15.34 9.49 -19.08
N TYR A 98 15.24 10.64 -18.40
CA TYR A 98 14.76 10.69 -17.02
C TYR A 98 13.28 10.28 -16.89
N ASN A 99 12.42 10.71 -17.82
CA ASN A 99 11.02 10.32 -17.83
C ASN A 99 10.85 8.81 -18.04
N ALA A 100 11.65 8.20 -18.91
CA ALA A 100 11.63 6.74 -19.11
C ALA A 100 12.06 5.96 -17.86
N ALA A 101 13.01 6.51 -17.08
CA ALA A 101 13.51 5.90 -15.84
C ALA A 101 12.47 5.85 -14.70
N LYS A 102 11.35 6.59 -14.79
CA LYS A 102 10.30 6.62 -13.75
C LYS A 102 9.50 5.34 -13.60
N LYS A 103 9.61 4.39 -14.52
CA LYS A 103 8.79 3.17 -14.57
C LYS A 103 8.61 2.52 -13.20
N TYR A 104 9.70 2.19 -12.51
CA TYR A 104 9.61 1.50 -11.21
C TYR A 104 9.14 2.40 -10.07
N ALA A 105 9.44 3.70 -10.11
CA ALA A 105 8.92 4.65 -9.14
C ALA A 105 7.39 4.77 -9.23
N ILE A 106 6.86 4.82 -10.45
CA ILE A 106 5.42 4.80 -10.75
C ILE A 106 4.79 3.47 -10.32
N LEU A 107 5.43 2.34 -10.64
CA LEU A 107 4.94 1.02 -10.22
C LEU A 107 4.91 0.87 -8.70
N GLY A 108 5.90 1.38 -7.97
CA GLY A 108 5.93 1.33 -6.51
C GLY A 108 4.82 2.16 -5.86
N ALA A 109 4.66 3.43 -6.28
CA ALA A 109 3.58 4.27 -5.78
C ALA A 109 2.19 3.81 -6.25
N GLY A 110 2.10 3.19 -7.42
CA GLY A 110 0.87 2.53 -7.89
C GLY A 110 0.53 1.27 -7.08
N MET A 111 1.53 0.47 -6.71
CA MET A 111 1.34 -0.71 -5.86
C MET A 111 0.80 -0.33 -4.48
N ALA A 112 1.25 0.82 -3.95
CA ALA A 112 0.70 1.39 -2.73
C ALA A 112 -0.81 1.65 -2.81
N LEU A 113 -1.30 2.17 -3.95
CA LEU A 113 -2.73 2.31 -4.17
C LEU A 113 -3.44 0.96 -4.29
N VAL A 114 -2.83 -0.03 -4.95
CA VAL A 114 -3.42 -1.39 -5.04
C VAL A 114 -3.59 -1.99 -3.65
N VAL A 115 -2.58 -1.87 -2.77
CA VAL A 115 -2.65 -2.40 -1.40
C VAL A 115 -3.64 -1.60 -0.56
N TRP A 116 -3.44 -0.30 -0.40
CA TRP A 116 -4.21 0.48 0.58
C TRP A 116 -5.59 0.90 0.06
N PHE A 117 -5.70 1.37 -1.19
CA PHE A 117 -7.01 1.66 -1.75
C PHE A 117 -7.74 0.39 -2.18
N GLY A 118 -7.10 -0.49 -2.97
CA GLY A 118 -7.75 -1.73 -3.43
C GLY A 118 -8.00 -2.73 -2.30
N GLY A 119 -6.95 -3.12 -1.58
CA GLY A 119 -7.03 -4.15 -0.54
C GLY A 119 -7.77 -3.67 0.72
N PHE A 120 -7.35 -2.55 1.31
CA PHE A 120 -7.98 -2.09 2.54
C PHE A 120 -9.27 -1.33 2.27
N ILE A 121 -9.29 -0.27 1.45
CA ILE A 121 -10.51 0.55 1.31
C ILE A 121 -11.62 -0.20 0.57
N VAL A 122 -11.34 -0.72 -0.63
CA VAL A 122 -12.36 -1.38 -1.46
C VAL A 122 -12.72 -2.76 -0.92
N VAL A 123 -11.73 -3.65 -0.70
CA VAL A 123 -12.01 -5.00 -0.20
C VAL A 123 -12.32 -4.98 1.30
N GLY A 124 -11.43 -4.46 2.14
CA GLY A 124 -11.68 -4.43 3.60
C GLY A 124 -12.89 -3.57 4.00
N GLY A 125 -13.00 -2.36 3.44
CA GLY A 125 -14.07 -1.42 3.80
C GLY A 125 -15.37 -1.62 3.01
N GLY A 126 -15.29 -1.87 1.71
CA GLY A 126 -16.47 -2.07 0.86
C GLY A 126 -17.05 -3.49 0.97
N LEU A 127 -16.23 -4.51 0.69
CA LEU A 127 -16.67 -5.91 0.69
C LEU A 127 -16.84 -6.45 2.12
N PHE A 128 -15.86 -6.21 2.98
CA PHE A 128 -15.86 -6.68 4.37
C PHE A 128 -16.36 -5.66 5.38
N GLN A 129 -16.73 -4.44 5.00
CA GLN A 129 -17.37 -3.47 5.91
C GLN A 129 -16.59 -3.19 7.21
N MET A 130 -15.25 -3.22 7.17
CA MET A 130 -14.40 -3.10 8.37
C MET A 130 -14.61 -1.80 9.16
N TRP A 131 -15.14 -0.76 8.52
CA TRP A 131 -15.46 0.53 9.12
C TRP A 131 -16.45 0.44 10.29
N GLN A 132 -17.21 -0.65 10.43
CA GLN A 132 -18.19 -0.82 11.50
C GLN A 132 -17.59 -1.00 12.89
N THR A 133 -16.30 -1.35 12.98
CA THR A 133 -15.66 -1.76 14.23
C THR A 133 -14.50 -0.85 14.59
N LYS A 134 -14.16 -0.78 15.88
CA LYS A 134 -12.99 -0.01 16.34
C LYS A 134 -11.67 -0.51 15.77
N VAL A 135 -11.53 -1.82 15.58
CA VAL A 135 -10.31 -2.42 15.01
C VAL A 135 -10.24 -2.09 13.51
N GLY A 136 -11.33 -2.29 12.77
CA GLY A 136 -11.32 -2.08 11.33
C GLY A 136 -11.30 -0.61 10.92
N ILE A 137 -11.90 0.31 11.69
CA ILE A 137 -11.86 1.75 11.36
C ILE A 137 -10.44 2.30 11.40
N ALA A 138 -9.60 1.88 12.36
CA ALA A 138 -8.20 2.31 12.44
C ALA A 138 -7.40 1.87 11.20
N SER A 139 -7.61 0.62 10.74
CA SER A 139 -7.00 0.12 9.50
C SER A 139 -7.53 0.86 8.27
N PHE A 140 -8.81 1.19 8.24
CA PHE A 140 -9.45 1.89 7.11
C PHE A 140 -8.95 3.33 6.96
N GLU A 141 -8.89 4.09 8.06
CA GLU A 141 -8.36 5.45 8.07
C GLU A 141 -6.86 5.47 7.77
N GLY A 142 -6.10 4.54 8.36
CA GLY A 142 -4.69 4.31 8.02
C GLY A 142 -4.49 4.13 6.52
N ALA A 143 -5.24 3.19 5.93
CA ALA A 143 -5.18 2.93 4.49
C ALA A 143 -5.50 4.16 3.64
N PHE A 144 -6.47 5.00 4.04
CA PHE A 144 -6.74 6.25 3.33
C PHE A 144 -5.52 7.19 3.38
N MET A 145 -4.92 7.42 4.54
CA MET A 145 -3.76 8.29 4.67
C MET A 145 -2.59 7.81 3.81
N TYR A 146 -2.26 6.52 3.91
CA TYR A 146 -1.14 5.93 3.18
C TYR A 146 -1.38 5.85 1.67
N GLY A 147 -2.60 5.49 1.25
CA GLY A 147 -3.00 5.47 -0.14
C GLY A 147 -3.01 6.87 -0.75
N ALA A 148 -3.59 7.86 -0.06
CA ALA A 148 -3.70 9.23 -0.55
C ALA A 148 -2.33 9.89 -0.72
N VAL A 149 -1.44 9.81 0.29
CA VAL A 149 -0.08 10.35 0.20
C VAL A 149 0.70 9.69 -0.95
N SER A 150 0.61 8.37 -1.08
CA SER A 150 1.25 7.64 -2.18
C SER A 150 0.70 8.04 -3.56
N GLY A 151 -0.61 8.26 -3.66
CA GLY A 151 -1.27 8.74 -4.87
C GLY A 151 -0.83 10.15 -5.28
N LEU A 152 -0.66 11.06 -4.32
CA LEU A 152 -0.12 12.39 -4.58
C LEU A 152 1.33 12.32 -5.07
N ILE A 153 2.16 11.46 -4.46
CA ILE A 153 3.55 11.25 -4.88
C ILE A 153 3.60 10.61 -6.27
N LEU A 154 2.71 9.68 -6.58
CA LEU A 154 2.57 9.08 -7.91
C LEU A 154 2.34 10.16 -8.97
N LEU A 155 1.37 11.06 -8.74
CA LEU A 155 1.07 12.16 -9.68
C LEU A 155 2.26 13.11 -9.82
N PHE A 156 2.90 13.47 -8.70
CA PHE A 156 4.07 14.34 -8.72
C PHE A 156 5.23 13.71 -9.49
N VAL A 157 5.54 12.44 -9.26
CA VAL A 157 6.61 11.73 -9.98
C VAL A 157 6.29 11.60 -11.46
N ASN A 158 5.04 11.28 -11.79
CA ASN A 158 4.58 11.09 -13.18
C ASN A 158 4.57 12.39 -14.02
N SER A 159 4.53 13.57 -13.39
CA SER A 159 4.67 14.85 -14.11
C SER A 159 5.93 14.87 -14.98
N SER A 160 5.83 15.35 -16.22
CA SER A 160 6.94 15.35 -17.17
C SER A 160 8.09 16.24 -16.70
N ASP A 161 9.33 15.78 -16.90
CA ASP A 161 10.54 16.58 -16.69
C ASP A 161 11.11 17.02 -18.03
N ALA A 162 11.56 18.28 -18.11
CA ALA A 162 12.37 18.81 -19.20
C ALA A 162 13.80 18.27 -19.15
#